data_AF-A0A2I3H3A3-F1
#
_entry.id   AF-A0A2I3H3A3-F1
#
_cell.length_a   1.000
_cell.length_b   1.000
_cell.length_c   1.000
_cell.angle_alpha   90.00
_cell.angle_beta   90.00
_cell.angle_gamma   90.00
#
_symmetry.space_group_name_H-M   'P 1'
#
loop_
_entity.id
_entity.type
_entity.pdbx_description
1 polymer ?
#
loop_
_entity_poly.entity_id
_entity_poly.type
_entity_poly.pdbx_seq_one_letter_code
_entity_poly.pdbx_strand_id
1 'polypeptide(L)'
;MWTADEIAQLCYEHYGIRLPKKGKPEPNHQWTLLAAVVKIQSPADKACDALDKPVQVTKEVVSMGTGTKCIGQSKMRKSGTFSTNSSWQPP
;
A
#
# COMPACT_ATOMS: atom_id res chain seq x y z
N MET A 1 -16.31 12.78 -1.30
CA MET A 1 -16.09 11.64 -2.21
C MET A 1 -14.65 11.74 -2.70
N TRP A 2 -13.86 10.67 -2.60
CA TRP A 2 -12.47 10.64 -3.10
C TRP A 2 -12.45 10.12 -4.54
N THR A 3 -11.47 10.55 -5.33
CA THR A 3 -11.31 10.09 -6.72
C THR A 3 -10.30 8.96 -6.81
N ALA A 4 -10.36 8.18 -7.88
CA ALA A 4 -9.36 7.15 -8.15
C ALA A 4 -7.96 7.75 -8.27
N ASP A 5 -7.83 8.92 -8.90
CA ASP A 5 -6.56 9.61 -9.08
C ASP A 5 -5.95 10.08 -7.75
N GLU A 6 -6.78 10.57 -6.83
CA GLU A 6 -6.34 10.96 -5.48
C GLU A 6 -5.76 9.76 -4.72
N ILE A 7 -6.43 8.61 -4.78
CA ILE A 7 -5.95 7.38 -4.15
C ILE A 7 -4.69 6.85 -4.83
N ALA A 8 -4.63 6.91 -6.17
CA ALA A 8 -3.46 6.50 -6.93
C ALA A 8 -2.23 7.36 -6.57
N GLN A 9 -2.40 8.68 -6.48
CA GLN A 9 -1.33 9.60 -6.10
C GLN A 9 -0.78 9.27 -4.70
N LEU A 10 -1.65 9.06 -3.71
CA LEU A 10 -1.24 8.65 -2.36
C LEU A 10 -0.42 7.36 -2.38
N CYS A 11 -0.83 6.37 -3.20
CA CYS A 11 -0.08 5.13 -3.36
C CYS A 11 1.30 5.36 -4.00
N TYR A 12 1.40 6.21 -5.02
CA TYR A 12 2.69 6.52 -5.68
C TYR A 12 3.64 7.29 -4.76
N GLU A 13 3.14 8.26 -4.00
CA GLU A 13 3.94 9.02 -3.02
C GLU A 13 4.47 8.10 -1.92
N HIS A 14 3.59 7.24 -1.37
CA HIS A 14 3.99 6.25 -0.37
C HIS A 14 5.03 5.28 -0.94
N TYR A 15 4.86 4.81 -2.19
CA TYR A 15 5.84 3.97 -2.87
C TYR A 15 7.20 4.67 -3.02
N GLY A 16 7.21 5.96 -3.38
CA GLY A 16 8.42 6.76 -3.54
C GLY A 16 9.19 6.93 -2.23
N ILE A 17 8.47 7.31 -1.16
CA ILE A 17 9.06 7.75 0.11
C ILE A 17 9.37 6.59 1.06
N ARG A 18 8.46 5.60 1.17
CA ARG A 18 8.52 4.59 2.25
C ARG A 18 9.21 3.30 1.86
N LEU A 19 9.16 2.88 0.58
CA LEU A 19 9.78 1.61 0.20
C LEU A 19 11.30 1.71 0.07
N PRO A 20 12.04 0.72 0.62
CA PRO A 20 13.48 0.62 0.44
C PRO A 20 13.85 0.48 -1.04
N LYS A 21 15.04 0.95 -1.41
CA LYS A 21 15.54 0.89 -2.80
C LYS A 21 15.64 -0.56 -3.31
N LYS A 22 15.89 -1.52 -2.41
CA LYS A 22 15.99 -2.94 -2.73
C LYS A 22 14.59 -3.51 -3.03
N GLY A 23 14.40 -4.02 -4.25
CA GLY A 23 13.13 -4.56 -4.73
C GLY A 23 12.33 -3.60 -5.62
N LYS A 24 12.77 -2.34 -5.77
CA LYS A 24 12.23 -1.46 -6.83
C LYS A 24 12.82 -1.88 -8.19
N PRO A 25 12.03 -1.84 -9.27
CA PRO A 25 12.53 -2.12 -10.60
C PRO A 25 13.56 -1.08 -11.02
N GLU A 26 14.56 -1.50 -11.79
CA GLU A 26 15.51 -0.59 -12.41
C GLU A 26 14.80 0.32 -13.44
N PRO A 27 14.99 1.64 -13.36
CA PRO A 27 14.40 2.58 -14.32
C PRO A 27 14.76 2.18 -15.76
N ASN A 28 13.79 2.27 -16.66
CA ASN A 28 13.91 1.97 -18.10
C ASN A 28 14.19 0.50 -18.48
N HIS A 29 14.50 -0.38 -17.53
CA HIS A 29 14.86 -1.78 -17.82
C HIS A 29 13.87 -2.79 -17.25
N GLN A 30 13.22 -2.45 -16.14
CA GLN A 30 12.34 -3.36 -15.42
C GLN A 30 11.02 -2.68 -15.07
N TRP A 31 9.98 -3.48 -14.93
CA TRP A 31 8.67 -3.04 -14.46
C TRP A 31 8.12 -4.03 -13.44
N THR A 32 7.22 -3.55 -12.59
CA THR A 32 6.51 -4.37 -11.62
C THR A 32 5.09 -3.84 -11.46
N LEU A 33 4.17 -4.66 -10.98
CA LEU A 33 2.86 -4.21 -10.56
C LEU A 33 2.95 -3.67 -9.13
N LEU A 34 2.20 -2.60 -8.86
CA LEU A 34 2.03 -2.01 -7.54
C LEU A 34 0.60 -2.26 -7.08
N ALA A 35 0.43 -2.78 -5.87
CA ALA A 35 -0.85 -2.88 -5.20
C ALA A 35 -0.74 -2.27 -3.82
N ALA A 36 -1.78 -1.55 -3.40
CA ALA A 36 -1.85 -0.90 -2.10
C ALA A 36 -3.28 -0.88 -1.58
N VAL A 37 -3.40 -0.92 -0.25
CA VAL A 37 -4.67 -0.81 0.46
C VAL A 37 -4.67 0.50 1.23
N VAL A 38 -5.70 1.32 1.01
CA VAL A 38 -5.86 2.62 1.67
C VAL A 38 -7.03 2.56 2.64
N LYS A 39 -6.75 2.85 3.90
CA LYS A 39 -7.74 3.04 4.95
C LYS A 39 -8.21 4.47 4.91
N ILE A 40 -9.53 4.66 4.84
CA ILE A 40 -10.16 5.97 4.87
C ILE A 40 -11.03 6.03 6.11
N GLN A 41 -10.81 7.04 6.95
CA GLN A 41 -11.60 7.24 8.16
C GLN A 41 -12.27 8.62 8.10
N SER A 42 -13.59 8.62 8.16
CA SER A 42 -14.39 9.83 8.37
C SER A 42 -14.79 9.94 9.84
N PRO A 43 -14.73 11.14 10.46
CA PRO A 43 -15.17 11.40 11.84
C PRO A 43 -16.65 11.09 12.15
N ALA A 44 -17.46 10.67 11.18
CA ALA A 44 -18.90 10.46 11.34
C ALA A 44 -19.28 9.30 12.31
N ASP A 45 -18.34 8.43 12.68
CA ASP A 45 -18.56 7.34 13.66
C ASP A 45 -18.38 7.79 15.12
N LYS A 46 -18.01 9.05 15.37
CA LYS A 46 -18.00 9.63 16.71
C LYS A 46 -19.17 10.60 16.85
N ALA A 47 -20.33 10.04 17.19
CA ALA A 47 -21.42 10.83 17.73
C ALA A 47 -20.93 11.57 18.99
N CYS A 48 -21.47 12.78 19.16
CA CYS A 48 -21.36 13.76 20.25
C CYS A 48 -20.16 14.73 20.24
N ASP A 49 -20.54 16.02 20.16
CA ASP A 49 -19.85 17.21 20.67
C ASP A 49 -18.74 17.84 19.84
N ALA A 50 -19.12 18.53 18.75
CA ALA A 50 -18.76 19.93 18.49
C ALA A 50 -19.22 20.38 17.09
N LEU A 51 -20.18 21.30 17.06
CA LEU A 51 -20.52 22.10 15.88
C LEU A 51 -19.29 22.97 15.50
N ASP A 52 -19.02 23.13 14.20
CA ASP A 52 -18.03 24.07 13.60
C ASP A 52 -16.55 23.63 13.41
N LYS A 53 -16.22 22.34 13.35
CA LYS A 53 -14.93 21.91 12.77
C LYS A 53 -15.09 21.22 11.42
N PRO A 54 -14.27 21.55 10.39
CA PRO A 54 -14.27 20.81 9.14
C PRO A 54 -13.94 19.35 9.44
N VAL A 55 -14.83 18.46 9.03
CA VAL A 55 -14.73 17.00 9.18
C VAL A 55 -13.45 16.54 8.49
N GLN A 56 -12.37 16.33 9.25
CA GLN A 56 -11.09 15.88 8.71
C GLN A 56 -11.18 14.39 8.38
N VAL A 57 -11.28 14.06 7.09
CA VAL A 57 -11.17 12.69 6.59
C VAL A 57 -9.69 12.32 6.50
N THR A 58 -9.26 11.27 7.20
CA THR A 58 -7.89 10.75 7.10
C THR A 58 -7.81 9.66 6.04
N LYS A 59 -6.71 9.64 5.29
CA LYS A 59 -6.39 8.61 4.29
C LYS A 59 -5.00 8.10 4.55
N GLU A 60 -4.86 6.78 4.72
CA GLU A 60 -3.59 6.15 5.09
C GLU A 60 -3.37 4.89 4.26
N VAL A 61 -2.21 4.77 3.62
CA VAL A 61 -1.80 3.52 2.98
C VAL A 61 -1.38 2.56 4.09
N VAL A 62 -2.19 1.52 4.33
CA VAL A 62 -1.96 0.56 5.43
C VAL A 62 -1.23 -0.70 4.97
N SER A 63 -1.10 -0.90 3.67
CA SER A 63 -0.37 -2.03 3.10
C SER A 63 0.02 -1.70 1.67
N MET A 64 1.22 -2.12 1.28
CA MET A 64 1.73 -1.99 -0.07
C MET A 64 2.59 -3.19 -0.44
N GLY A 65 2.43 -3.64 -1.68
CA GLY A 65 3.22 -4.72 -2.26
C GLY A 65 3.56 -4.43 -3.72
N THR A 66 4.71 -4.95 -4.15
CA THR A 66 5.07 -4.99 -5.56
C THR A 66 5.37 -6.42 -5.98
N GLY A 67 5.03 -6.78 -7.22
CA GLY A 67 5.37 -8.10 -7.75
C GLY A 67 4.60 -8.49 -9.00
N THR A 68 5.25 -9.31 -9.83
CA THR A 68 4.69 -9.83 -11.09
C THR A 68 4.89 -11.34 -11.24
N LYS A 69 5.52 -11.98 -10.25
CA LYS A 69 5.95 -13.38 -10.30
C LYS A 69 5.51 -14.11 -9.05
N CYS A 70 5.06 -15.33 -9.24
CA CYS A 70 4.74 -16.26 -8.16
C CYS A 70 6.00 -17.01 -7.70
N ILE A 71 5.92 -17.58 -6.51
CA ILE A 71 6.86 -18.61 -6.07
C ILE A 71 6.67 -19.88 -6.90
N GLY A 72 7.76 -20.47 -7.37
CA GLY A 72 7.73 -21.82 -7.95
C GLY A 72 7.58 -22.90 -6.87
N GLN A 73 6.86 -23.97 -7.18
CA GLN A 73 6.56 -25.06 -6.25
C GLN A 73 7.80 -25.63 -5.54
N SER A 74 8.94 -25.72 -6.24
CA SER A 74 10.21 -26.23 -5.69
C SER A 74 10.78 -25.39 -4.54
N LYS A 75 10.38 -24.12 -4.42
CA LYS A 75 10.83 -23.22 -3.36
C LYS A 75 9.82 -23.13 -2.20
N MET A 76 8.67 -23.79 -2.33
CA MET A 76 7.60 -23.76 -1.34
C MET A 76 7.96 -24.62 -0.13
N ARG A 77 7.92 -24.04 1.07
CA ARG A 77 8.22 -24.75 2.33
C ARG A 77 6.94 -25.24 2.99
N LYS A 78 6.96 -26.48 3.52
CA LYS A 78 5.84 -27.07 4.26
C LYS A 78 5.50 -26.32 5.56
N SER A 79 6.45 -25.54 6.09
CA SER A 79 6.32 -24.75 7.31
C SER A 79 5.54 -23.44 7.14
N GLY A 80 5.09 -23.09 5.93
CA GLY A 80 4.39 -21.83 5.64
C GLY A 80 5.27 -20.57 5.71
N THR A 81 6.53 -20.70 6.11
CA THR A 81 7.51 -19.62 6.11
C THR A 81 8.12 -19.49 4.73
N PHE A 82 7.70 -18.48 3.96
CA PHE A 82 8.33 -18.15 2.70
C PHE A 82 8.31 -16.66 2.42
N SER A 83 9.44 -16.14 1.91
CA SER A 83 9.57 -14.77 1.42
C SER A 83 9.65 -14.81 -0.09
N THR A 84 8.54 -14.48 -0.76
CA THR A 84 8.54 -14.17 -2.18
C THR A 84 9.33 -12.88 -2.36
N ASN A 85 10.06 -12.72 -3.48
CA ASN A 85 10.76 -11.47 -3.82
C ASN A 85 9.78 -10.31 -4.17
N SER A 86 8.61 -10.30 -3.51
CA SER A 86 7.66 -9.22 -3.45
C SER A 86 7.85 -8.57 -2.09
N SER A 87 8.37 -7.35 -2.06
CA SER A 87 8.54 -6.57 -0.84
C SER A 87 7.16 -6.25 -0.26
N TRP A 88 6.61 -7.15 0.54
CA TRP A 88 5.45 -6.90 1.38
C TRP A 88 5.96 -6.24 2.65
N GLN A 89 5.63 -4.97 2.85
CA GLN A 89 5.89 -4.29 4.11
C GLN A 89 4.54 -4.01 4.79
N PRO A 90 4.29 -4.63 5.97
CA PRO A 90 3.27 -4.09 6.88
C PRO A 90 3.71 -2.70 7.36
N PRO A 91 2.76 -1.86 7.84
CA PRO A 91 3.04 -0.51 8.31
C PRO A 91 3.96 -0.49 9.53
#